data_AF-A0AAD7NIB9-F1
#
_entry.id   AF-A0AAD7NIB9-F1
#
_cell.length_a   1.000
_cell.length_b   1.000
_cell.length_c   1.000
_cell.angle_alpha   90.00
_cell.angle_beta   90.00
_cell.angle_gamma   90.00
#
_symmetry.space_group_name_H-M   'P 1'
#
loop_
_entity.id
_entity.type
_entity.pdbx_description
1 polymer ?
#
loop_
_entity_poly.entity_id
_entity_poly.type
_entity_poly.pdbx_seq_one_letter_code
_entity_poly.pdbx_strand_id
1 'polypeptide(L)'
;MDRSRTGGTVDVYAPQPFGFEFQTIVDKLQLYRGQVKNPNALLDDINQNLGDGGIDLVVLGTCEIDLRAGAWPEGLLEAWDARDADHKFNLACMVHNIHDTAWQQWITPWSRRNAIRILPISEHVAVAFRQSFLIKSDSSDASIRLAGYEYIPVDVHVPILDLPFPADQRTSNILSDAVIQGSFTTARRDYVGSFQEMFAELKESLALWGYLPLASEDASYVVDTTLADPPFRLFLIGSGHLEIPNELENIILVRDGLNYAEFYALMSTMDICVPAFSTGGGYYDAQASSTFAMAVECNVPILVTERTKKSYTYVNDDRAVVTRPAAMREVEALRALRTRDASFFLQRNNISMDSPTAHAAEAMMHLGWVRSEQEFHSFKQQIWRANDYVVEAMLRDV
;
A
#
# COMPACT_ATOMS: atom_id res chain seq x y z
N MET A 1 21.26 16.18 -11.89
CA MET A 1 21.34 15.82 -13.32
C MET A 1 20.25 16.58 -14.04
N ASP A 2 20.59 17.14 -15.18
CA ASP A 2 19.75 18.04 -15.97
C ASP A 2 18.53 17.27 -16.52
N ARG A 3 17.31 17.60 -16.07
CA ARG A 3 16.04 16.94 -16.45
C ARG A 3 15.58 17.28 -17.88
N SER A 4 16.47 17.80 -18.73
CA SER A 4 16.11 18.45 -20.00
C SER A 4 16.31 17.59 -21.26
N ARG A 5 16.43 16.26 -21.15
CA ARG A 5 16.90 15.43 -22.29
C ARG A 5 15.86 14.63 -23.08
N THR A 6 14.56 14.80 -22.85
CA THR A 6 13.54 14.31 -23.80
C THR A 6 12.44 15.36 -23.96
N GLY A 7 12.24 15.87 -25.17
CA GLY A 7 11.23 16.87 -25.51
C GLY A 7 9.83 16.29 -25.67
N GLY A 8 9.39 15.46 -24.71
CA GLY A 8 8.08 14.82 -24.71
C GLY A 8 7.03 15.58 -23.89
N THR A 9 5.76 15.25 -24.10
CA THR A 9 4.62 15.76 -23.31
C THR A 9 3.85 14.59 -22.72
N VAL A 10 3.23 14.80 -21.56
CA VAL A 10 2.34 13.81 -20.93
C VAL A 10 0.92 14.36 -20.99
N ASP A 11 0.00 13.56 -21.50
CA ASP A 11 -1.44 13.80 -21.41
C ASP A 11 -2.06 12.84 -20.38
N VAL A 12 -3.01 13.34 -19.59
CA VAL A 12 -3.72 12.53 -18.57
C VAL A 12 -5.18 12.36 -18.99
N TYR A 13 -5.64 11.10 -19.02
CA TYR A 13 -7.01 10.72 -19.35
C TYR A 13 -7.67 10.10 -18.12
N ALA A 14 -8.60 10.81 -17.49
CA ALA A 14 -9.21 10.34 -16.25
C ALA A 14 -10.57 11.00 -16.00
N PRO A 15 -11.52 10.34 -15.30
CA PRO A 15 -12.77 10.95 -14.90
C PRO A 15 -12.53 12.19 -14.04
N GLN A 16 -13.25 13.28 -14.31
CA GLN A 16 -13.22 14.48 -13.48
C GLN A 16 -14.59 14.77 -12.85
N PRO A 17 -14.62 15.22 -11.59
CA PRO A 17 -13.47 15.38 -10.68
C PRO A 17 -12.84 14.03 -10.29
N PHE A 18 -11.57 14.02 -9.89
CA PHE A 18 -10.95 12.79 -9.37
C PHE A 18 -11.69 12.31 -8.13
N GLY A 19 -11.85 10.99 -8.02
CA GLY A 19 -12.56 10.35 -6.91
C GLY A 19 -12.00 10.77 -5.54
N PHE A 20 -12.89 10.85 -4.55
CA PHE A 20 -12.56 11.25 -3.17
C PHE A 20 -11.79 12.59 -3.09
N GLU A 21 -12.09 13.52 -4.00
CA GLU A 21 -11.48 14.85 -4.10
C GLU A 21 -9.96 14.84 -4.25
N PHE A 22 -9.40 13.78 -4.86
CA PHE A 22 -7.95 13.65 -5.06
C PHE A 22 -7.33 14.79 -5.88
N GLN A 23 -8.16 15.54 -6.64
CA GLN A 23 -7.72 16.75 -7.33
C GLN A 23 -7.04 17.75 -6.39
N THR A 24 -7.51 17.88 -5.14
CA THR A 24 -6.89 18.74 -4.13
C THR A 24 -5.43 18.36 -3.86
N ILE A 25 -5.11 17.06 -3.87
CA ILE A 25 -3.75 16.56 -3.68
C ILE A 25 -2.90 16.81 -4.93
N VAL A 26 -3.46 16.52 -6.11
CA VAL A 26 -2.81 16.78 -7.40
C VAL A 26 -2.40 18.24 -7.53
N ASP A 27 -3.30 19.17 -7.20
CA ASP A 27 -3.06 20.62 -7.28
C ASP A 27 -2.02 21.06 -6.24
N LYS A 28 -2.15 20.60 -4.99
CA LYS A 28 -1.24 20.96 -3.89
C LYS A 28 0.20 20.53 -4.16
N LEU A 29 0.38 19.33 -4.70
CA LEU A 29 1.69 18.76 -5.03
C LEU A 29 2.17 19.14 -6.44
N GLN A 30 1.31 19.76 -7.24
CA GLN A 30 1.56 20.04 -8.65
C GLN A 30 1.95 18.79 -9.45
N LEU A 31 1.27 17.65 -9.19
CA LEU A 31 1.58 16.37 -9.85
C LEU A 31 1.35 16.42 -11.36
N TYR A 32 0.44 17.29 -11.82
CA TYR A 32 0.16 17.51 -13.23
C TYR A 32 -0.25 18.95 -13.47
N ARG A 33 0.18 19.53 -14.60
CA ARG A 33 -0.08 20.94 -14.97
C ARG A 33 -0.81 21.09 -16.30
N GLY A 34 -1.06 19.99 -17.01
CA GLY A 34 -1.79 20.00 -18.27
C GLY A 34 -3.30 19.92 -18.08
N GLN A 35 -4.04 19.89 -19.19
CA GLN A 35 -5.46 19.59 -19.16
C GLN A 35 -5.68 18.09 -18.95
N VAL A 36 -6.58 17.73 -18.04
CA VAL A 36 -7.05 16.35 -17.90
C VAL A 36 -8.14 16.13 -18.94
N LYS A 37 -7.96 15.12 -19.79
CA LYS A 37 -8.86 14.75 -20.88
C LYS A 37 -9.86 13.71 -20.40
N ASN A 38 -11.01 13.62 -21.10
CA ASN A 38 -11.99 12.58 -20.86
C ASN A 38 -11.39 11.20 -21.20
N PRO A 39 -11.56 10.15 -20.38
CA PRO A 39 -11.07 8.80 -20.68
C PRO A 39 -11.45 8.28 -22.07
N ASN A 40 -12.66 8.59 -22.54
CA ASN A 40 -13.15 8.12 -23.83
C ASN A 40 -12.40 8.74 -25.02
N ALA A 41 -11.70 9.86 -24.82
CA ALA A 41 -10.92 10.52 -25.87
C ALA A 41 -9.56 9.84 -26.14
N LEU A 42 -9.11 8.92 -25.29
CA LEU A 42 -7.81 8.27 -25.44
C LEU A 42 -7.66 7.58 -26.81
N LEU A 43 -8.65 6.78 -27.20
CA LEU A 43 -8.61 6.06 -28.48
C LEU A 43 -8.67 7.03 -29.66
N ASP A 44 -9.45 8.09 -29.57
CA ASP A 44 -9.52 9.10 -30.62
C ASP A 44 -8.16 9.79 -30.80
N ASP A 45 -7.51 10.19 -29.71
CA ASP A 45 -6.20 10.85 -29.75
C ASP A 45 -5.09 9.91 -30.25
N ILE A 46 -5.11 8.63 -29.85
CA ILE A 46 -4.17 7.61 -30.36
C ILE A 46 -4.32 7.43 -31.88
N ASN A 47 -5.54 7.53 -32.40
CA ASN A 47 -5.85 7.32 -33.81
C ASN A 47 -5.70 8.58 -34.68
N GLN A 48 -5.68 9.78 -34.08
CA GLN A 48 -5.54 11.05 -34.81
C GLN A 48 -4.16 11.24 -35.46
N ASN A 49 -3.10 10.77 -34.80
CA ASN A 49 -1.73 10.85 -35.32
C ASN A 49 -1.05 9.48 -35.24
N LEU A 50 -1.00 8.80 -36.39
CA LEU A 50 -0.40 7.47 -36.53
C LEU A 50 1.10 7.51 -36.88
N GLY A 51 1.65 8.70 -37.14
CA GLY A 51 3.05 8.90 -37.55
C GLY A 51 3.84 9.71 -36.52
N ASP A 52 4.80 10.50 -37.00
CA ASP A 52 5.65 11.37 -36.17
C ASP A 52 4.83 12.26 -35.22
N GLY A 53 5.19 12.22 -33.93
CA GLY A 53 4.50 12.98 -32.88
C GLY A 53 3.18 12.36 -32.40
N GLY A 54 2.89 11.12 -32.75
CA GLY A 54 1.82 10.32 -32.14
C GLY A 54 2.17 9.87 -30.72
N ILE A 55 1.18 9.34 -29.99
CA ILE A 55 1.38 8.75 -28.65
C ILE A 55 2.26 7.50 -28.79
N ASP A 56 3.37 7.45 -28.06
CA ASP A 56 4.42 6.44 -28.14
C ASP A 56 4.44 5.51 -26.91
N LEU A 57 3.82 5.94 -25.81
CA LEU A 57 3.64 5.17 -24.58
C LEU A 57 2.24 5.42 -23.98
N VAL A 58 1.53 4.33 -23.66
CA VAL A 58 0.29 4.36 -22.89
C VAL A 58 0.57 3.75 -21.51
N VAL A 59 0.36 4.53 -20.45
CA VAL A 59 0.47 4.06 -19.07
C VAL A 59 -0.93 3.91 -18.48
N LEU A 60 -1.31 2.69 -18.11
CA LEU A 60 -2.57 2.38 -17.44
C LEU A 60 -2.32 2.28 -15.93
N GLY A 61 -3.01 3.14 -15.17
CA GLY A 61 -2.80 3.29 -13.74
C GLY A 61 -3.27 2.09 -12.91
N THR A 62 -4.19 1.27 -13.44
CA THR A 62 -4.58 -0.01 -12.83
C THR A 62 -5.13 -0.94 -13.91
N CYS A 63 -4.29 -1.77 -14.53
CA CYS A 63 -4.72 -2.66 -15.62
C CYS A 63 -5.78 -3.68 -15.18
N GLU A 64 -5.87 -4.01 -13.89
CA GLU A 64 -6.97 -4.81 -13.35
C GLU A 64 -8.35 -4.19 -13.59
N ILE A 65 -8.42 -2.86 -13.75
CA ILE A 65 -9.64 -2.10 -13.99
C ILE A 65 -9.68 -1.64 -15.45
N ASP A 66 -8.62 -0.98 -15.91
CA ASP A 66 -8.54 -0.31 -17.21
C ASP A 66 -8.67 -1.27 -18.41
N LEU A 67 -8.24 -2.54 -18.24
CA LEU A 67 -8.34 -3.58 -19.28
C LEU A 67 -9.43 -4.63 -19.01
N ARG A 68 -10.26 -4.44 -17.98
CA ARG A 68 -11.28 -5.44 -17.61
C ARG A 68 -12.46 -5.48 -18.57
N ALA A 69 -12.91 -4.31 -19.01
CA ALA A 69 -14.10 -4.15 -19.84
C ALA A 69 -14.08 -2.79 -20.55
N GLY A 70 -14.92 -2.62 -21.56
CA GLY A 70 -15.03 -1.38 -22.34
C GLY A 70 -14.31 -1.48 -23.67
N ALA A 71 -14.07 -0.34 -24.32
CA ALA A 71 -13.50 -0.29 -25.66
C ALA A 71 -11.96 -0.29 -25.69
N TRP A 72 -11.30 -0.06 -24.56
CA TRP A 72 -9.84 0.07 -24.51
C TRP A 72 -9.07 -1.21 -24.86
N PRO A 73 -9.42 -2.41 -24.36
CA PRO A 73 -8.60 -3.60 -24.62
C PRO A 73 -8.45 -3.91 -26.11
N GLU A 74 -9.57 -3.95 -26.83
CA GLU A 74 -9.59 -4.17 -28.28
C GLU A 74 -9.12 -2.94 -29.06
N GLY A 75 -9.62 -1.74 -28.72
CA GLY A 75 -9.30 -0.51 -29.44
C GLY A 75 -7.82 -0.14 -29.41
N LEU A 76 -7.12 -0.39 -28.29
CA LEU A 76 -5.67 -0.16 -28.21
C LEU A 76 -4.90 -1.16 -29.09
N LEU A 77 -5.35 -2.42 -29.18
CA LEU A 77 -4.73 -3.43 -30.05
C LEU A 77 -4.93 -3.08 -31.53
N GLU A 78 -6.14 -2.68 -31.91
CA GLU A 78 -6.47 -2.25 -33.26
C GLU A 78 -5.65 -1.01 -33.67
N ALA A 79 -5.56 -0.03 -32.78
CA ALA A 79 -4.75 1.16 -33.01
C ALA A 79 -3.27 0.83 -33.14
N TRP A 80 -2.74 -0.08 -32.31
CA TRP A 80 -1.37 -0.55 -32.45
C TRP A 80 -1.17 -1.21 -33.81
N ASP A 81 -2.04 -2.13 -34.23
CA ASP A 81 -1.94 -2.87 -35.49
C ASP A 81 -2.02 -1.96 -36.73
N ALA A 82 -2.80 -0.88 -36.67
CA ALA A 82 -2.99 0.07 -37.77
C ALA A 82 -1.75 0.93 -38.08
N ARG A 83 -0.86 1.13 -37.11
CA ARG A 83 0.37 1.91 -37.30
C ARG A 83 1.44 1.14 -38.07
N ASP A 84 2.33 1.85 -38.75
CA ASP A 84 3.52 1.22 -39.33
C ASP A 84 4.55 0.85 -38.25
N ALA A 85 5.63 0.18 -38.66
CA ALA A 85 6.62 -0.39 -37.75
C ALA A 85 7.39 0.66 -36.93
N ASP A 86 7.58 1.86 -37.47
CA ASP A 86 8.41 2.92 -36.86
C ASP A 86 7.62 3.80 -35.88
N HIS A 87 6.28 3.66 -35.85
CA HIS A 87 5.38 4.50 -35.04
C HIS A 87 4.52 3.70 -34.06
N LYS A 88 4.91 2.45 -33.74
CA LYS A 88 4.24 1.65 -32.71
C LYS A 88 4.36 2.32 -31.34
N PHE A 89 3.45 1.96 -30.44
CA PHE A 89 3.50 2.42 -29.05
C PHE A 89 3.60 1.25 -28.08
N ASN A 90 4.12 1.52 -26.89
CA ASN A 90 4.21 0.55 -25.80
C ASN A 90 3.07 0.72 -24.79
N LEU A 91 2.68 -0.37 -24.14
CA LEU A 91 1.73 -0.39 -23.04
C LEU A 91 2.46 -0.67 -21.73
N ALA A 92 2.34 0.22 -20.75
CA ALA A 92 2.81 -0.02 -19.39
C ALA A 92 1.62 -0.22 -18.45
N CYS A 93 1.57 -1.38 -17.81
CA CYS A 93 0.44 -1.81 -16.97
C CYS A 93 0.81 -1.79 -15.49
N MET A 94 0.29 -0.84 -14.73
CA MET A 94 0.39 -0.89 -13.27
C MET A 94 -0.53 -1.97 -12.71
N VAL A 95 0.01 -2.79 -11.81
CA VAL A 95 -0.70 -3.94 -11.21
C VAL A 95 -0.45 -4.06 -9.71
N HIS A 96 -1.43 -4.61 -9.01
CA HIS A 96 -1.41 -4.81 -7.57
C HIS A 96 -1.79 -6.23 -7.15
N ASN A 97 -2.41 -7.04 -8.02
CA ASN A 97 -2.89 -8.38 -7.64
C ASN A 97 -2.79 -9.40 -8.79
N ILE A 98 -1.92 -10.41 -8.64
CA ILE A 98 -1.80 -11.49 -9.62
C ILE A 98 -3.06 -12.38 -9.72
N HIS A 99 -3.89 -12.41 -8.67
CA HIS A 99 -5.13 -13.19 -8.66
C HIS A 99 -6.32 -12.45 -9.29
N ASP A 100 -6.17 -11.17 -9.62
CA ASP A 100 -7.15 -10.48 -10.47
C ASP A 100 -6.89 -10.88 -11.92
N THR A 101 -7.58 -11.93 -12.38
CA THR A 101 -7.30 -12.57 -13.67
C THR A 101 -8.19 -12.07 -14.81
N ALA A 102 -9.22 -11.28 -14.52
CA ALA A 102 -10.26 -10.92 -15.50
C ALA A 102 -9.71 -10.14 -16.71
N TRP A 103 -8.64 -9.37 -16.51
CA TRP A 103 -7.96 -8.60 -17.55
C TRP A 103 -6.78 -9.35 -18.20
N GLN A 104 -6.26 -10.40 -17.55
CA GLN A 104 -4.96 -11.00 -17.92
C GLN A 104 -4.99 -11.70 -19.29
N GLN A 105 -6.17 -12.03 -19.82
CA GLN A 105 -6.32 -12.55 -21.19
C GLN A 105 -5.75 -11.58 -22.24
N TRP A 106 -5.73 -10.28 -21.96
CA TRP A 106 -5.18 -9.25 -22.82
C TRP A 106 -3.66 -9.19 -22.81
N ILE A 107 -2.97 -9.83 -21.86
CA ILE A 107 -1.51 -9.88 -21.85
C ILE A 107 -0.99 -10.66 -23.07
N THR A 108 -1.64 -11.77 -23.45
CA THR A 108 -1.21 -12.62 -24.58
C THR A 108 -1.03 -11.84 -25.90
N PRO A 109 -2.04 -11.09 -26.40
CA PRO A 109 -1.88 -10.34 -27.65
C PRO A 109 -0.81 -9.24 -27.56
N TRP A 110 -0.66 -8.56 -26.42
CA TRP A 110 0.38 -7.54 -26.26
C TRP A 110 1.79 -8.14 -26.16
N SER A 111 1.92 -9.28 -25.48
CA SER A 111 3.18 -10.02 -25.35
C SER A 111 3.72 -10.45 -26.72
N ARG A 112 2.85 -10.95 -27.61
CA ARG A 112 3.24 -11.30 -28.99
C ARG A 112 3.78 -10.13 -29.81
N ARG A 113 3.38 -8.92 -29.46
CA ARG A 113 3.82 -7.68 -30.11
C ARG A 113 5.10 -7.13 -29.48
N ASN A 114 5.60 -7.75 -28.41
CA ASN A 114 6.69 -7.24 -27.60
C ASN A 114 6.44 -5.78 -27.15
N ALA A 115 5.18 -5.47 -26.81
CA ALA A 115 4.72 -4.09 -26.61
C ALA A 115 4.01 -3.90 -25.25
N ILE A 116 4.29 -4.76 -24.26
CA ILE A 116 3.78 -4.61 -22.90
C ILE A 116 4.88 -4.74 -21.86
N ARG A 117 4.79 -3.89 -20.84
CA ARG A 117 5.56 -3.95 -19.60
C ARG A 117 4.59 -4.01 -18.42
N ILE A 118 4.91 -4.83 -17.43
CA ILE A 118 4.14 -4.92 -16.18
C ILE A 118 4.88 -4.13 -15.10
N LEU A 119 4.14 -3.30 -14.37
CA LEU A 119 4.63 -2.44 -13.31
C LEU A 119 3.96 -2.77 -11.97
N PRO A 120 4.37 -3.86 -11.28
CA PRO A 120 3.83 -4.18 -9.97
C PRO A 120 4.24 -3.13 -8.93
N ILE A 121 3.34 -2.82 -8.01
CA ILE A 121 3.61 -1.85 -6.93
C ILE A 121 4.36 -2.45 -5.72
N SER A 122 4.83 -3.70 -5.82
CA SER A 122 5.65 -4.38 -4.81
C SER A 122 6.41 -5.56 -5.41
N GLU A 123 7.57 -5.89 -4.83
CA GLU A 123 8.46 -6.94 -5.33
C GLU A 123 7.85 -8.34 -5.27
N HIS A 124 7.14 -8.71 -4.20
CA HIS A 124 6.50 -10.03 -4.13
C HIS A 124 5.46 -10.24 -5.23
N VAL A 125 4.74 -9.20 -5.62
CA VAL A 125 3.81 -9.25 -6.77
C VAL A 125 4.57 -9.39 -8.08
N ALA A 126 5.72 -8.69 -8.24
CA ALA A 126 6.58 -8.87 -9.41
C ALA A 126 7.13 -10.29 -9.53
N VAL A 127 7.58 -10.89 -8.43
CA VAL A 127 7.99 -12.30 -8.39
C VAL A 127 6.83 -13.21 -8.81
N ALA A 128 5.62 -12.97 -8.33
CA ALA A 128 4.45 -13.76 -8.70
C ALA A 128 4.09 -13.65 -10.19
N PHE A 129 4.15 -12.45 -10.78
CA PHE A 129 3.96 -12.26 -12.23
C PHE A 129 5.05 -12.97 -13.04
N ARG A 130 6.33 -12.80 -12.68
CA ARG A 130 7.45 -13.50 -13.36
C ARG A 130 7.26 -15.01 -13.33
N GLN A 131 6.90 -15.57 -12.17
CA GLN A 131 6.63 -17.01 -12.05
C GLN A 131 5.42 -17.45 -12.90
N SER A 132 4.34 -16.69 -12.90
CA SER A 132 3.15 -16.95 -13.74
C SER A 132 3.51 -16.94 -15.23
N PHE A 133 4.38 -16.02 -15.67
CA PHE A 133 4.81 -15.90 -17.05
C PHE A 133 5.72 -17.06 -17.50
N LEU A 134 6.61 -17.54 -16.62
CA LEU A 134 7.38 -18.76 -16.89
C LEU A 134 6.46 -19.97 -17.06
N ILE A 135 5.48 -20.16 -16.16
CA ILE A 135 4.50 -21.26 -16.26
C ILE A 135 3.71 -21.18 -17.57
N LYS A 136 3.29 -19.97 -18.00
CA LYS A 136 2.60 -19.77 -19.28
C LYS A 136 3.49 -20.07 -20.49
N SER A 137 4.79 -19.82 -20.37
CA SER A 137 5.77 -20.11 -21.43
C SER A 137 5.98 -21.62 -21.63
N ASP A 138 5.61 -22.45 -20.65
CA ASP A 138 5.60 -23.92 -20.75
C ASP A 138 4.19 -24.50 -21.07
N SER A 139 3.22 -23.66 -21.41
CA SER A 139 1.84 -24.10 -21.63
C SER A 139 1.70 -25.12 -22.77
N SER A 140 0.80 -26.09 -22.60
CA SER A 140 0.42 -27.01 -23.67
C SER A 140 -0.35 -26.30 -24.80
N ASP A 141 -1.06 -25.23 -24.48
CA ASP A 141 -1.72 -24.36 -25.46
C ASP A 141 -0.68 -23.59 -26.26
N ALA A 142 -0.57 -23.90 -27.56
CA ALA A 142 0.37 -23.25 -28.46
C ALA A 142 0.14 -21.73 -28.56
N SER A 143 -1.09 -21.26 -28.39
CA SER A 143 -1.42 -19.84 -28.43
C SER A 143 -0.79 -19.09 -27.24
N ILE A 144 -0.69 -19.72 -26.08
CA ILE A 144 -0.07 -19.14 -24.88
C ILE A 144 1.45 -19.35 -24.92
N ARG A 145 1.89 -20.58 -25.21
CA ARG A 145 3.31 -20.96 -25.25
C ARG A 145 4.12 -20.09 -26.21
N LEU A 146 3.58 -19.81 -27.40
CA LEU A 146 4.25 -19.02 -28.43
C LEU A 146 4.06 -17.51 -28.25
N ALA A 147 3.43 -17.05 -27.16
CA ALA A 147 3.17 -15.63 -26.94
C ALA A 147 4.38 -14.85 -26.39
N GLY A 148 5.45 -15.53 -25.97
CA GLY A 148 6.68 -14.88 -25.48
C GLY A 148 6.58 -14.32 -24.06
N TYR A 149 5.76 -14.94 -23.20
CA TYR A 149 5.52 -14.47 -21.82
C TYR A 149 6.81 -14.28 -21.01
N GLU A 150 7.81 -15.15 -21.18
CA GLU A 150 9.11 -15.08 -20.50
C GLU A 150 9.91 -13.80 -20.81
N TYR A 151 9.58 -13.09 -21.90
CA TYR A 151 10.26 -11.87 -22.33
C TYR A 151 9.55 -10.58 -21.89
N ILE A 152 8.37 -10.67 -21.25
CA ILE A 152 7.65 -9.49 -20.76
C ILE A 152 8.46 -8.83 -19.63
N PRO A 153 8.86 -7.55 -19.75
CA PRO A 153 9.51 -6.83 -18.66
C PRO A 153 8.57 -6.67 -17.47
N VAL A 154 9.09 -6.94 -16.27
CA VAL A 154 8.37 -6.79 -14.99
C VAL A 154 9.24 -5.99 -14.03
N ASP A 155 8.87 -4.74 -13.78
CA ASP A 155 9.65 -3.78 -12.99
C ASP A 155 8.81 -3.20 -11.86
N VAL A 156 9.39 -3.10 -10.67
CA VAL A 156 8.67 -2.61 -9.50
C VAL A 156 8.65 -1.09 -9.49
N HIS A 157 7.45 -0.50 -9.51
CA HIS A 157 7.24 0.94 -9.36
C HIS A 157 6.33 1.19 -8.16
N VAL A 158 6.85 1.77 -7.09
CA VAL A 158 6.10 1.98 -5.83
C VAL A 158 5.57 3.41 -5.79
N PRO A 159 4.26 3.66 -5.99
CA PRO A 159 3.73 5.00 -6.11
C PRO A 159 3.53 5.63 -4.73
N ILE A 160 4.58 6.28 -4.19
CA ILE A 160 4.52 7.05 -2.95
C ILE A 160 4.70 8.54 -3.21
N LEU A 161 3.76 9.34 -2.73
CA LEU A 161 3.78 10.80 -2.82
C LEU A 161 4.66 11.45 -1.73
N ASP A 162 5.21 12.63 -2.05
CA ASP A 162 5.86 13.50 -1.05
C ASP A 162 4.84 14.46 -0.44
N LEU A 163 4.09 13.98 0.55
CA LEU A 163 3.02 14.77 1.15
C LEU A 163 3.56 15.82 2.14
N PRO A 164 3.22 17.11 1.99
CA PRO A 164 3.66 18.18 2.87
C PRO A 164 2.75 18.24 4.10
N PHE A 165 2.88 17.26 4.99
CA PHE A 165 2.30 17.34 6.33
C PHE A 165 3.35 17.85 7.31
N PRO A 166 2.94 18.72 8.25
CA PRO A 166 3.87 19.23 9.25
C PRO A 166 4.49 18.08 10.02
N ALA A 167 5.82 18.12 10.15
CA ALA A 167 6.57 17.28 11.08
C ALA A 167 5.98 17.43 12.49
N ASP A 168 5.82 16.29 13.17
CA ASP A 168 5.62 16.18 14.61
C ASP A 168 4.54 17.08 15.21
N GLN A 169 3.29 16.63 15.13
CA GLN A 169 2.30 16.96 16.15
C GLN A 169 2.33 16.01 17.35
N ARG A 170 3.28 15.06 17.40
CA ARG A 170 3.39 14.09 18.49
C ARG A 170 3.88 14.80 19.76
N THR A 171 2.94 15.24 20.58
CA THR A 171 3.21 15.86 21.88
C THR A 171 3.49 14.83 22.98
N SER A 172 3.26 13.54 22.70
CA SER A 172 3.31 12.45 23.68
C SER A 172 4.46 11.49 23.38
N ASN A 173 5.18 11.11 24.44
CA ASN A 173 6.20 10.05 24.42
C ASN A 173 5.59 8.63 24.56
N ILE A 174 4.27 8.54 24.56
CA ILE A 174 3.47 7.34 24.81
C ILE A 174 2.65 7.05 23.58
N LEU A 175 2.70 5.80 23.12
CA LEU A 175 1.93 5.31 21.98
C LEU A 175 0.44 5.34 22.31
N SER A 176 -0.31 6.27 21.72
CA SER A 176 -1.73 6.47 21.93
C SER A 176 -2.59 6.11 20.72
N ASP A 177 -2.12 6.35 19.50
CA ASP A 177 -2.96 6.21 18.32
C ASP A 177 -2.40 5.16 17.36
N ALA A 178 -3.05 4.00 17.29
CA ALA A 178 -2.75 2.99 16.28
C ALA A 178 -3.82 3.02 15.18
N VAL A 179 -3.44 2.64 13.97
CA VAL A 179 -4.37 2.59 12.82
C VAL A 179 -4.31 1.27 12.07
N ILE A 180 -5.47 0.69 11.78
CA ILE A 180 -5.64 -0.33 10.74
C ILE A 180 -6.30 0.37 9.54
N GLN A 181 -5.55 0.52 8.46
CA GLN A 181 -6.01 1.18 7.24
C GLN A 181 -6.45 0.15 6.20
N GLY A 182 -7.59 0.34 5.54
CA GLY A 182 -8.00 -0.44 4.36
C GLY A 182 -9.47 -0.85 4.37
N SER A 183 -9.85 -1.81 3.51
CA SER A 183 -11.22 -2.32 3.49
C SER A 183 -11.58 -3.03 4.80
N PHE A 184 -12.79 -2.78 5.31
CA PHE A 184 -13.33 -3.41 6.51
C PHE A 184 -13.86 -4.82 6.20
N THR A 185 -12.94 -5.72 5.81
CA THR A 185 -13.27 -7.10 5.46
C THR A 185 -12.36 -8.09 6.19
N THR A 186 -12.98 -9.05 6.90
CA THR A 186 -12.26 -10.06 7.68
C THR A 186 -11.49 -11.06 6.82
N ALA A 187 -11.88 -11.22 5.56
CA ALA A 187 -11.13 -12.02 4.58
C ALA A 187 -9.72 -11.48 4.34
N ARG A 188 -9.51 -10.16 4.49
CA ARG A 188 -8.24 -9.48 4.22
C ARG A 188 -7.47 -9.11 5.49
N ARG A 189 -8.19 -8.88 6.60
CA ARG A 189 -7.59 -8.47 7.87
C ARG A 189 -8.19 -9.20 9.06
N ASP A 190 -7.37 -9.50 10.05
CA ASP A 190 -7.77 -10.21 11.27
C ASP A 190 -8.38 -9.27 12.32
N TYR A 191 -9.43 -8.52 11.94
CA TYR A 191 -10.13 -7.65 12.88
C TYR A 191 -10.67 -8.41 14.10
N VAL A 192 -11.16 -9.63 13.90
CA VAL A 192 -11.70 -10.48 14.96
C VAL A 192 -10.61 -10.81 15.98
N GLY A 193 -9.44 -11.27 15.52
CA GLY A 193 -8.31 -11.54 16.39
C GLY A 193 -7.83 -10.28 17.11
N SER A 194 -7.65 -9.17 16.39
CA SER A 194 -7.22 -7.90 16.99
C SER A 194 -8.19 -7.40 18.07
N PHE A 195 -9.51 -7.50 17.87
CA PHE A 195 -10.50 -7.05 18.87
C PHE A 195 -10.55 -7.96 20.08
N GLN A 196 -10.47 -9.29 19.87
CA GLN A 196 -10.42 -10.25 20.97
C GLN A 196 -9.18 -10.05 21.85
N GLU A 197 -8.02 -9.81 21.24
CA GLU A 197 -6.80 -9.47 21.96
C GLU A 197 -6.95 -8.15 22.73
N MET A 198 -7.43 -7.09 22.07
CA MET A 198 -7.64 -5.79 22.72
C MET A 198 -8.54 -5.91 23.94
N PHE A 199 -9.64 -6.66 23.82
CA PHE A 199 -10.55 -6.90 24.92
C PHE A 199 -9.89 -7.66 26.09
N ALA A 200 -9.07 -8.67 25.79
CA ALA A 200 -8.33 -9.42 26.81
C ALA A 200 -7.31 -8.51 27.53
N GLU A 201 -6.59 -7.68 26.79
CA GLU A 201 -5.58 -6.75 27.32
C GLU A 201 -6.20 -5.64 28.19
N LEU A 202 -7.37 -5.14 27.80
CA LEU A 202 -8.13 -4.17 28.60
C LEU A 202 -8.55 -4.77 29.93
N LYS A 203 -9.14 -5.99 29.93
CA LYS A 203 -9.55 -6.68 31.17
C LYS A 203 -8.42 -6.86 32.17
N GLU A 204 -7.20 -7.00 31.68
CA GLU A 204 -6.03 -7.23 32.52
C GLU A 204 -5.42 -5.94 33.07
N SER A 205 -5.46 -4.83 32.33
CA SER A 205 -4.79 -3.59 32.75
C SER A 205 -5.45 -2.32 32.17
N LEU A 206 -6.65 -1.98 32.63
CA LEU A 206 -7.42 -0.83 32.10
C LEU A 206 -6.70 0.53 32.18
N ALA A 207 -6.06 0.82 33.33
CA ALA A 207 -5.36 2.09 33.54
C ALA A 207 -4.19 2.29 32.57
N LEU A 208 -3.52 1.21 32.15
CA LEU A 208 -2.45 1.24 31.16
C LEU A 208 -2.95 1.77 29.81
N TRP A 209 -4.17 1.41 29.44
CA TRP A 209 -4.81 1.83 28.20
C TRP A 209 -5.55 3.18 28.34
N GLY A 210 -5.68 3.72 29.55
CA GLY A 210 -6.31 5.01 29.81
C GLY A 210 -7.82 4.97 30.02
N TYR A 211 -8.36 3.84 30.49
CA TYR A 211 -9.80 3.61 30.63
C TYR A 211 -10.21 3.20 32.05
N LEU A 212 -11.45 3.50 32.42
CA LEU A 212 -12.10 3.06 33.65
C LEU A 212 -12.73 1.66 33.49
N PRO A 213 -12.95 0.92 34.59
CA PRO A 213 -13.71 -0.34 34.56
C PRO A 213 -15.11 -0.19 33.96
N LEU A 214 -15.58 -1.26 33.32
CA LEU A 214 -16.96 -1.32 32.82
C LEU A 214 -17.95 -1.12 33.97
N ALA A 215 -18.91 -0.22 33.75
CA ALA A 215 -19.99 0.00 34.72
C ALA A 215 -20.97 -1.19 34.77
N SER A 216 -21.12 -1.91 33.66
CA SER A 216 -21.97 -3.09 33.49
C SER A 216 -21.50 -3.93 32.29
N GLU A 217 -22.01 -5.16 32.14
CA GLU A 217 -21.64 -6.04 31.01
C GLU A 217 -21.97 -5.45 29.64
N ASP A 218 -23.07 -4.68 29.52
CA ASP A 218 -23.47 -4.03 28.25
C ASP A 218 -22.85 -2.63 28.04
N ALA A 219 -21.95 -2.19 28.92
CA ALA A 219 -21.36 -0.85 28.83
C ALA A 219 -20.10 -0.81 27.95
N SER A 220 -19.81 0.35 27.40
CA SER A 220 -18.52 0.64 26.77
C SER A 220 -17.49 1.12 27.80
N TYR A 221 -16.20 0.84 27.57
CA TYR A 221 -15.13 1.47 28.35
C TYR A 221 -15.19 3.00 28.19
N VAL A 222 -14.91 3.74 29.27
CA VAL A 222 -14.88 5.20 29.25
C VAL A 222 -13.50 5.70 29.63
N VAL A 223 -13.07 6.80 29.00
CA VAL A 223 -11.73 7.37 29.22
C VAL A 223 -11.57 7.80 30.68
N ASP A 224 -10.46 7.44 31.30
CA ASP A 224 -10.07 7.95 32.60
C ASP A 224 -9.40 9.32 32.46
N THR A 225 -10.20 10.37 32.61
CA THR A 225 -9.74 11.76 32.52
C THR A 225 -8.84 12.21 33.68
N THR A 226 -8.61 11.35 34.67
CA THR A 226 -7.70 11.64 35.80
C THR A 226 -6.25 11.28 35.50
N LEU A 227 -6.00 10.48 34.47
CA LEU A 227 -4.66 10.10 34.04
C LEU A 227 -3.99 11.21 33.23
N ALA A 228 -2.69 11.39 33.45
CA ALA A 228 -1.89 12.34 32.69
C ALA A 228 -1.63 11.87 31.25
N ASP A 229 -1.56 10.55 31.07
CA ASP A 229 -1.25 9.92 29.80
C ASP A 229 -2.51 9.85 28.91
N PRO A 230 -2.39 10.11 27.60
CA PRO A 230 -3.54 10.02 26.70
C PRO A 230 -4.06 8.58 26.61
N PRO A 231 -5.39 8.37 26.48
CA PRO A 231 -5.94 7.04 26.27
C PRO A 231 -5.48 6.46 24.94
N PHE A 232 -5.39 5.14 24.88
CA PHE A 232 -5.08 4.44 23.64
C PHE A 232 -6.32 4.35 22.74
N ARG A 233 -6.17 4.61 21.46
CA ARG A 233 -7.24 4.54 20.45
C ARG A 233 -6.78 3.71 19.27
N LEU A 234 -7.68 2.86 18.77
CA LEU A 234 -7.47 2.10 17.54
C LEU A 234 -8.36 2.67 16.43
N PHE A 235 -7.76 3.36 15.47
CA PHE A 235 -8.47 3.89 14.31
C PHE A 235 -8.63 2.81 13.25
N LEU A 236 -9.84 2.68 12.71
CA LEU A 236 -10.09 1.93 11.48
C LEU A 236 -10.39 2.93 10.38
N ILE A 237 -9.46 3.10 9.44
CA ILE A 237 -9.59 4.10 8.37
C ILE A 237 -9.75 3.40 7.03
N GLY A 238 -10.86 3.63 6.34
CA GLY A 238 -11.10 3.02 5.04
C GLY A 238 -12.56 2.95 4.65
N SER A 239 -13.01 1.78 4.20
CA SER A 239 -14.36 1.62 3.65
C SER A 239 -14.92 0.23 3.94
N GLY A 240 -16.23 0.15 4.16
CA GLY A 240 -16.95 -1.09 4.38
C GLY A 240 -17.76 -1.01 5.67
N HIS A 241 -18.14 -2.17 6.20
CA HIS A 241 -18.87 -2.25 7.46
C HIS A 241 -18.24 -3.34 8.34
N LEU A 242 -18.12 -3.05 9.63
CA LEU A 242 -17.63 -3.97 10.63
C LEU A 242 -18.41 -3.75 11.92
N GLU A 243 -18.89 -4.83 12.52
CA GLU A 243 -19.51 -4.77 13.84
C GLU A 243 -18.41 -4.60 14.89
N ILE A 244 -18.51 -3.51 15.65
CA ILE A 244 -17.61 -3.23 16.76
C ILE A 244 -18.31 -3.73 18.04
N PRO A 245 -17.65 -4.56 18.88
CA PRO A 245 -18.22 -4.95 20.17
C PRO A 245 -18.52 -3.72 21.03
N ASN A 246 -19.68 -3.70 21.69
CA ASN A 246 -20.16 -2.58 22.51
C ASN A 246 -19.09 -2.08 23.51
N GLU A 247 -18.33 -3.01 24.11
CA GLU A 247 -17.31 -2.69 25.09
C GLU A 247 -16.19 -1.82 24.50
N LEU A 248 -15.91 -1.96 23.20
CA LEU A 248 -14.80 -1.32 22.51
C LEU A 248 -15.21 -0.07 21.71
N GLU A 249 -16.48 0.35 21.71
CA GLU A 249 -16.98 1.47 20.89
C GLU A 249 -16.24 2.80 21.14
N ASN A 250 -15.77 3.05 22.36
CA ASN A 250 -15.01 4.26 22.72
C ASN A 250 -13.48 4.12 22.54
N ILE A 251 -13.02 2.96 22.07
CA ILE A 251 -11.61 2.63 21.86
C ILE A 251 -11.33 2.50 20.36
N ILE A 252 -12.24 1.82 19.65
CA ILE A 252 -12.16 1.59 18.21
C ILE A 252 -12.91 2.70 17.50
N LEU A 253 -12.18 3.54 16.79
CA LEU A 253 -12.71 4.70 16.09
C LEU A 253 -12.77 4.42 14.59
N VAL A 254 -13.97 4.11 14.09
CA VAL A 254 -14.20 3.91 12.67
C VAL A 254 -14.26 5.27 11.96
N ARG A 255 -13.50 5.41 10.88
CA ARG A 255 -13.48 6.58 10.01
C ARG A 255 -13.57 6.11 8.56
N ASP A 256 -14.79 6.13 8.04
CA ASP A 256 -15.10 5.78 6.67
C ASP A 256 -15.45 7.03 5.84
N GLY A 257 -15.36 6.89 4.52
CA GLY A 257 -15.83 7.92 3.58
C GLY A 257 -15.05 9.23 3.59
N LEU A 258 -13.84 9.27 4.19
CA LEU A 258 -12.97 10.44 4.16
C LEU A 258 -12.55 10.77 2.72
N ASN A 259 -12.51 12.06 2.38
CA ASN A 259 -11.79 12.50 1.19
C ASN A 259 -10.27 12.37 1.41
N TYR A 260 -9.46 12.46 0.34
CA TYR A 260 -8.01 12.26 0.47
C TYR A 260 -7.33 13.29 1.39
N ALA A 261 -7.79 14.53 1.43
CA ALA A 261 -7.19 15.55 2.29
C ALA A 261 -7.43 15.24 3.78
N GLU A 262 -8.66 14.86 4.14
CA GLU A 262 -9.04 14.42 5.48
C GLU A 262 -8.34 13.12 5.87
N PHE A 263 -8.32 12.15 4.95
CA PHE A 263 -7.65 10.87 5.14
C PHE A 263 -6.17 11.07 5.49
N TYR A 264 -5.44 11.82 4.67
CA TYR A 264 -4.02 12.02 4.90
C TYR A 264 -3.73 12.87 6.13
N ALA A 265 -4.55 13.91 6.39
CA ALA A 265 -4.43 14.71 7.61
C ALA A 265 -4.60 13.82 8.86
N LEU A 266 -5.63 12.98 8.91
CA LEU A 266 -5.86 12.06 10.02
C LEU A 266 -4.76 10.98 10.11
N MET A 267 -4.42 10.33 9.00
CA MET A 267 -3.40 9.27 8.98
C MET A 267 -2.06 9.81 9.50
N SER A 268 -1.68 11.05 9.15
CA SER A 268 -0.44 11.67 9.61
C SER A 268 -0.37 11.93 11.12
N THR A 269 -1.49 11.87 11.85
CA THR A 269 -1.50 12.00 13.31
C THR A 269 -1.32 10.67 14.04
N MET A 270 -1.28 9.54 13.32
CA MET A 270 -1.18 8.21 13.93
C MET A 270 0.24 7.92 14.41
N ASP A 271 0.39 7.21 15.53
CA ASP A 271 1.68 6.80 16.07
C ASP A 271 2.27 5.63 15.27
N ILE A 272 1.41 4.67 14.92
CA ILE A 272 1.82 3.43 14.27
C ILE A 272 0.69 2.85 13.41
N CYS A 273 1.06 2.29 12.25
CA CYS A 273 0.14 1.56 11.39
C CYS A 273 0.26 0.06 11.64
N VAL A 274 -0.86 -0.62 11.84
CA VAL A 274 -0.97 -2.06 12.04
C VAL A 274 -1.62 -2.66 10.81
N PRO A 275 -0.89 -3.45 9.99
CA PRO A 275 -1.48 -4.09 8.81
C PRO A 275 -2.61 -5.06 9.17
N ALA A 276 -2.53 -5.79 10.28
CA ALA A 276 -3.53 -6.77 10.69
C ALA A 276 -3.89 -7.76 9.56
N PHE A 277 -2.92 -8.16 8.73
CA PHE A 277 -3.21 -9.02 7.58
C PHE A 277 -3.71 -10.40 8.02
N SER A 278 -4.82 -10.83 7.43
CA SER A 278 -5.27 -12.21 7.57
C SER A 278 -4.32 -13.15 6.80
N THR A 279 -4.23 -14.41 7.23
CA THR A 279 -3.43 -15.42 6.54
C THR A 279 -3.95 -15.72 5.13
N GLY A 280 -5.24 -15.54 4.88
CA GLY A 280 -5.90 -15.78 3.59
C GLY A 280 -5.96 -14.57 2.65
N GLY A 281 -5.44 -13.40 3.05
CA GLY A 281 -5.59 -12.16 2.29
C GLY A 281 -4.67 -12.02 1.06
N GLY A 282 -3.75 -12.96 0.83
CA GLY A 282 -2.80 -12.92 -0.30
C GLY A 282 -1.73 -11.83 -0.22
N TYR A 283 -1.66 -11.08 0.89
CA TYR A 283 -0.79 -9.91 1.01
C TYR A 283 0.71 -10.22 1.11
N TYR A 284 1.09 -11.49 1.27
CA TYR A 284 2.49 -11.90 1.41
C TYR A 284 3.11 -12.42 0.10
N ASP A 285 2.29 -12.75 -0.90
CA ASP A 285 2.73 -13.47 -2.09
C ASP A 285 2.03 -13.04 -3.39
N ALA A 286 0.80 -12.55 -3.32
CA ALA A 286 -0.02 -12.32 -4.52
C ALA A 286 -0.54 -10.90 -4.69
N GLN A 287 -0.78 -10.18 -3.61
CA GLN A 287 -1.43 -8.88 -3.62
C GLN A 287 -0.60 -7.85 -2.83
N ALA A 288 -0.43 -6.65 -3.40
CA ALA A 288 0.10 -5.51 -2.71
C ALA A 288 -1.00 -4.75 -1.95
N SER A 289 -0.68 -4.30 -0.75
CA SER A 289 -1.58 -3.50 0.08
C SER A 289 -1.26 -2.01 0.00
N SER A 290 -2.27 -1.18 -0.25
CA SER A 290 -2.14 0.28 -0.16
C SER A 290 -1.79 0.77 1.24
N THR A 291 -2.02 -0.04 2.29
CA THR A 291 -1.62 0.29 3.67
C THR A 291 -0.15 0.69 3.78
N PHE A 292 0.72 0.01 3.05
CA PHE A 292 2.16 0.28 3.11
C PHE A 292 2.50 1.60 2.43
N ALA A 293 1.97 1.83 1.22
CA ALA A 293 2.17 3.09 0.51
C ALA A 293 1.60 4.27 1.33
N MET A 294 0.36 4.18 1.81
CA MET A 294 -0.30 5.26 2.56
C MET A 294 0.41 5.56 3.88
N ALA A 295 0.87 4.54 4.61
CA ALA A 295 1.63 4.76 5.85
C ALA A 295 2.97 5.45 5.57
N VAL A 296 3.70 5.03 4.53
CA VAL A 296 4.96 5.66 4.11
C VAL A 296 4.74 7.12 3.66
N GLU A 297 3.70 7.37 2.87
CA GLU A 297 3.33 8.72 2.42
C GLU A 297 3.06 9.66 3.61
N CYS A 298 2.41 9.14 4.66
CA CYS A 298 2.04 9.88 5.86
C CYS A 298 3.13 9.88 6.96
N ASN A 299 4.32 9.33 6.69
CA ASN A 299 5.39 9.17 7.68
C ASN A 299 4.95 8.41 8.95
N VAL A 300 4.06 7.43 8.80
CA VAL A 300 3.60 6.57 9.90
C VAL A 300 4.35 5.24 9.84
N PRO A 301 5.11 4.87 10.90
CA PRO A 301 5.83 3.60 10.90
C PRO A 301 4.87 2.43 10.98
N ILE A 302 5.24 1.33 10.32
CA ILE A 302 4.38 0.15 10.18
C ILE A 302 4.86 -0.94 11.13
N LEU A 303 3.96 -1.47 11.96
CA LEU A 303 4.23 -2.63 12.80
C LEU A 303 4.22 -3.91 11.94
N VAL A 304 5.37 -4.55 11.78
CA VAL A 304 5.56 -5.65 10.83
C VAL A 304 6.29 -6.83 11.45
N THR A 305 6.22 -7.98 10.78
CA THR A 305 7.08 -9.13 11.07
C THR A 305 8.20 -9.25 10.03
N GLU A 306 9.20 -10.08 10.30
CA GLU A 306 10.22 -10.45 9.30
C GLU A 306 9.63 -11.03 8.00
N ARG A 307 8.52 -11.79 8.08
CA ARG A 307 7.82 -12.28 6.88
C ARG A 307 7.29 -11.13 6.04
N THR A 308 6.74 -10.12 6.69
CA THR A 308 6.22 -8.92 6.04
C THR A 308 7.34 -8.13 5.35
N LYS A 309 8.49 -7.93 6.03
CA LYS A 309 9.68 -7.26 5.45
C LYS A 309 10.21 -7.97 4.21
N LYS A 310 10.18 -9.30 4.19
CA LYS A 310 10.56 -10.10 3.02
C LYS A 310 9.57 -10.01 1.85
N SER A 311 8.31 -9.69 2.12
CA SER A 311 7.28 -9.55 1.08
C SER A 311 7.31 -8.12 0.50
N TYR A 312 7.28 -7.12 1.39
CA TYR A 312 7.34 -5.70 1.03
C TYR A 312 8.78 -5.18 1.17
N THR A 313 9.65 -5.66 0.29
CA THR A 313 11.10 -5.37 0.37
C THR A 313 11.44 -3.89 0.32
N TYR A 314 10.61 -3.06 -0.32
CA TYR A 314 10.81 -1.62 -0.36
C TYR A 314 10.61 -0.92 1.00
N VAL A 315 9.93 -1.54 1.97
CA VAL A 315 9.86 -1.06 3.36
C VAL A 315 10.72 -1.90 4.31
N ASN A 316 11.62 -2.72 3.80
CA ASN A 316 12.58 -3.46 4.62
C ASN A 316 13.68 -2.52 5.14
N ASP A 317 13.26 -1.51 5.92
CA ASP A 317 14.08 -0.43 6.43
C ASP A 317 13.51 0.04 7.75
N ASP A 318 14.31 -0.02 8.82
CA ASP A 318 13.85 0.29 10.18
C ASP A 318 13.44 1.77 10.34
N ARG A 319 13.77 2.66 9.38
CA ARG A 319 13.25 4.04 9.34
C ARG A 319 11.75 4.10 9.01
N ALA A 320 11.19 3.08 8.37
CA ALA A 320 9.79 3.03 7.98
C ALA A 320 8.96 1.99 8.77
N VAL A 321 9.61 1.08 9.49
CA VAL A 321 8.92 -0.03 10.16
C VAL A 321 9.37 -0.24 11.60
N VAL A 322 8.50 -0.90 12.36
CA VAL A 322 8.78 -1.47 13.68
C VAL A 322 8.65 -2.99 13.56
N THR A 323 9.77 -3.70 13.72
CA THR A 323 9.78 -5.15 13.52
C THR A 323 9.50 -5.87 14.82
N ARG A 324 8.33 -6.52 14.93
CA ARG A 324 7.99 -7.39 16.07
C ARG A 324 8.36 -8.85 15.79
N PRO A 325 8.71 -9.64 16.83
CA PRO A 325 8.77 -11.08 16.67
C PRO A 325 7.39 -11.62 16.26
N ALA A 326 7.35 -12.57 15.32
CA ALA A 326 6.10 -13.13 14.82
C ALA A 326 5.24 -13.79 15.91
N ALA A 327 5.89 -14.29 16.97
CA ALA A 327 5.25 -14.89 18.13
C ALA A 327 4.51 -13.88 19.04
N MET A 328 4.90 -12.59 19.02
CA MET A 328 4.21 -11.53 19.75
C MET A 328 3.12 -10.97 18.86
N ARG A 329 1.85 -11.06 19.29
CA ARG A 329 0.72 -10.57 18.49
C ARG A 329 0.70 -9.03 18.45
N GLU A 330 -0.14 -8.46 17.60
CA GLU A 330 -0.11 -7.02 17.32
C GLU A 330 -0.47 -6.19 18.55
N VAL A 331 -1.51 -6.58 19.30
CA VAL A 331 -1.91 -5.83 20.50
C VAL A 331 -0.88 -5.99 21.61
N GLU A 332 -0.27 -7.17 21.77
CA GLU A 332 0.84 -7.39 22.71
C GLU A 332 2.05 -6.48 22.38
N ALA A 333 2.37 -6.33 21.10
CA ALA A 333 3.44 -5.43 20.67
C ALA A 333 3.08 -3.95 20.91
N LEU A 334 1.84 -3.54 20.66
CA LEU A 334 1.36 -2.20 21.01
C LEU A 334 1.45 -1.94 22.51
N ARG A 335 1.08 -2.92 23.35
CA ARG A 335 1.25 -2.85 24.80
C ARG A 335 2.71 -2.64 25.16
N ALA A 336 3.60 -3.50 24.66
CA ALA A 336 5.01 -3.44 24.97
C ALA A 336 5.64 -2.09 24.59
N LEU A 337 5.32 -1.59 23.39
CA LEU A 337 5.76 -0.27 22.92
C LEU A 337 5.21 0.85 23.82
N ARG A 338 3.90 0.83 24.12
CA ARG A 338 3.26 1.84 24.95
C ARG A 338 3.84 1.89 26.38
N THR A 339 4.08 0.74 27.00
CA THR A 339 4.67 0.64 28.35
C THR A 339 6.18 0.76 28.38
N ARG A 340 6.83 0.64 27.22
CA ARG A 340 8.27 0.45 27.07
C ARG A 340 8.79 -0.80 27.79
N ASP A 341 7.96 -1.83 27.88
CA ASP A 341 8.28 -3.07 28.59
C ASP A 341 7.66 -4.31 27.91
N ALA A 342 8.53 -5.19 27.41
CA ALA A 342 8.14 -6.47 26.82
C ALA A 342 8.10 -7.63 27.84
N SER A 343 8.44 -7.40 29.11
CA SER A 343 8.52 -8.44 30.14
C SER A 343 7.21 -9.19 30.33
N PHE A 344 6.09 -8.47 30.20
CA PHE A 344 4.74 -9.04 30.25
C PHE A 344 4.55 -10.17 29.23
N PHE A 345 4.89 -9.91 27.96
CA PHE A 345 4.82 -10.90 26.89
C PHE A 345 5.74 -12.09 27.16
N LEU A 346 6.97 -11.84 27.61
CA LEU A 346 7.96 -12.90 27.86
C LEU A 346 7.51 -13.82 29.01
N GLN A 347 7.05 -13.24 30.12
CA GLN A 347 6.59 -13.98 31.28
C GLN A 347 5.30 -14.76 30.99
N ARG A 348 4.30 -14.11 30.39
CA ARG A 348 3.01 -14.74 30.04
C ARG A 348 3.19 -15.99 29.18
N ASN A 349 4.15 -15.95 28.27
CA ASN A 349 4.41 -17.02 27.31
C ASN A 349 5.57 -17.96 27.72
N ASN A 350 6.12 -17.83 28.93
CA ASN A 350 7.27 -18.60 29.43
C ASN A 350 8.48 -18.60 28.46
N ILE A 351 8.75 -17.44 27.84
CA ILE A 351 9.84 -17.27 26.89
C ILE A 351 11.13 -16.94 27.66
N SER A 352 12.16 -17.75 27.47
CA SER A 352 13.48 -17.48 28.05
C SER A 352 14.09 -16.19 27.49
N MET A 353 14.74 -15.40 28.34
CA MET A 353 15.45 -14.17 27.96
C MET A 353 16.54 -14.41 26.91
N ASP A 354 17.17 -15.59 26.90
CA ASP A 354 18.22 -15.94 25.93
C ASP A 354 17.65 -16.45 24.59
N SER A 355 16.32 -16.52 24.45
CA SER A 355 15.69 -17.03 23.23
C SER A 355 15.77 -16.02 22.08
N PRO A 356 15.78 -16.47 20.81
CA PRO A 356 15.69 -15.58 19.66
C PRO A 356 14.45 -14.67 19.69
N THR A 357 13.34 -15.16 20.25
CA THR A 357 12.10 -14.38 20.41
C THR A 357 12.26 -13.24 21.41
N ALA A 358 12.95 -13.47 22.53
CA ALA A 358 13.24 -12.44 23.52
C ALA A 358 14.17 -11.37 22.95
N HIS A 359 15.27 -11.76 22.28
CA HIS A 359 16.16 -10.80 21.61
C HIS A 359 15.44 -9.98 20.53
N ALA A 360 14.53 -10.60 19.77
CA ALA A 360 13.72 -9.87 18.79
C ALA A 360 12.73 -8.89 19.44
N ALA A 361 12.15 -9.24 20.59
CA ALA A 361 11.33 -8.31 21.38
C ALA A 361 12.18 -7.14 21.91
N GLU A 362 13.37 -7.42 22.46
CA GLU A 362 14.30 -6.37 22.91
C GLU A 362 14.74 -5.45 21.76
N ALA A 363 15.04 -6.00 20.59
CA ALA A 363 15.37 -5.21 19.41
C ALA A 363 14.21 -4.30 18.97
N MET A 364 12.98 -4.83 18.97
CA MET A 364 11.77 -4.04 18.73
C MET A 364 11.66 -2.87 19.73
N MET A 365 11.90 -3.16 21.01
CA MET A 365 11.82 -2.16 22.08
C MET A 365 12.91 -1.08 21.96
N HIS A 366 14.13 -1.48 21.62
CA HIS A 366 15.26 -0.58 21.44
C HIS A 366 15.03 0.38 20.25
N LEU A 367 14.49 -0.12 19.14
CA LEU A 367 14.19 0.70 17.97
C LEU A 367 12.95 1.59 18.15
N GLY A 368 11.95 1.11 18.91
CA GLY A 368 10.70 1.82 19.16
C GLY A 368 9.93 2.20 17.88
N TRP A 369 8.99 3.12 18.00
CA TRP A 369 8.10 3.58 16.91
C TRP A 369 8.25 5.07 16.57
N VAL A 370 9.12 5.82 17.25
CA VAL A 370 9.33 7.24 16.93
C VAL A 370 10.32 7.33 15.78
N ARG A 371 9.99 8.11 14.76
CA ARG A 371 10.84 8.36 13.58
C ARG A 371 10.79 9.85 13.27
N SER A 372 11.93 10.41 12.91
CA SER A 372 12.01 11.79 12.45
C SER A 372 11.53 11.90 11.00
N GLU A 373 11.07 13.10 10.64
CA GLU A 373 10.76 13.43 9.25
C GLU A 373 11.97 13.22 8.33
N GLN A 374 13.18 13.52 8.80
CA GLN A 374 14.41 13.33 8.03
C GLN A 374 14.68 11.85 7.71
N GLU A 375 14.43 10.95 8.67
CA GLU A 375 14.56 9.50 8.46
C GLU A 375 13.59 9.03 7.38
N PHE A 376 12.31 9.41 7.47
CA PHE A 376 11.31 9.08 6.45
C PHE A 376 11.64 9.69 5.09
N HIS A 377 12.05 10.95 5.03
CA HIS A 377 12.40 11.60 3.77
C HIS A 377 13.60 10.91 3.11
N SER A 378 14.65 10.60 3.88
CA SER A 378 15.81 9.87 3.36
C SER A 378 15.45 8.46 2.87
N PHE A 379 14.51 7.79 3.54
CA PHE A 379 13.96 6.52 3.09
C PHE A 379 13.17 6.66 1.78
N LYS A 380 12.22 7.61 1.71
CA LYS A 380 11.41 7.86 0.50
C LYS A 380 12.25 8.24 -0.72
N GLN A 381 13.34 8.99 -0.53
CA GLN A 381 14.30 9.29 -1.60
C GLN A 381 14.91 8.04 -2.25
N GLN A 382 15.08 6.94 -1.51
CA GLN A 382 15.61 5.69 -2.09
C GLN A 382 14.58 5.03 -3.01
N ILE A 383 13.31 5.03 -2.59
CA ILE A 383 12.19 4.54 -3.40
C ILE A 383 12.03 5.40 -4.66
N TRP A 384 12.04 6.73 -4.54
CA TRP A 384 11.91 7.61 -5.71
C TRP A 384 13.06 7.44 -6.70
N ARG A 385 14.31 7.28 -6.23
CA ARG A 385 15.43 6.95 -7.12
C ARG A 385 15.23 5.61 -7.84
N ALA A 386 14.70 4.59 -7.15
CA ALA A 386 14.38 3.31 -7.77
C ALA A 386 13.31 3.47 -8.85
N ASN A 387 12.25 4.24 -8.57
CA ASN A 387 11.22 4.57 -9.54
C ASN A 387 11.76 5.36 -10.73
N ASP A 388 12.68 6.31 -10.51
CA ASP A 388 13.32 7.09 -11.58
C ASP A 388 14.04 6.16 -12.58
N TYR A 389 14.75 5.13 -12.10
CA TYR A 389 15.38 4.14 -12.98
C TYR A 389 14.36 3.35 -13.82
N VAL A 390 13.20 3.02 -13.26
CA VAL A 390 12.12 2.33 -13.98
C VAL A 390 11.54 3.23 -15.05
N VAL A 391 11.28 4.50 -14.73
CA VAL A 391 10.79 5.50 -15.70
C VAL A 391 11.81 5.73 -16.82
N GLU A 392 13.10 5.85 -16.49
CA GLU A 392 14.17 5.95 -17.48
C GLU A 392 14.28 4.70 -18.37
N ALA A 393 14.06 3.51 -17.82
CA ALA A 393 14.01 2.28 -18.62
C ALA A 393 12.80 2.28 -19.56
N MET A 394 11.61 2.65 -19.06
CA MET A 394 10.40 2.77 -19.87
C MET A 394 10.59 3.73 -21.03
N LEU A 395 11.11 4.94 -20.79
CA LEU A 395 11.30 5.97 -21.81
C LEU A 395 12.41 5.66 -22.83
N ARG A 396 13.33 4.73 -22.51
CA ARG A 396 14.38 4.29 -23.46
C ARG A 396 13.90 3.22 -24.42
N ASP A 397 12.86 2.49 -24.04
CA ASP A 397 12.28 1.40 -24.83
C ASP A 397 11.16 1.88 -25.77
N VAL A 398 10.84 3.18 -25.71
CA VAL A 398 9.89 3.88 -26.58
C VAL A 398 10.54 4.20 -27.93
#